data_AF-L7E7H3-F1
#
_entry.id   AF-L7E7H3-F1
#
_cell.length_a   1.000
_cell.length_b   1.000
_cell.length_c   1.000
_cell.angle_alpha   90.00
_cell.angle_beta   90.00
_cell.angle_gamma   90.00
#
_symmetry.space_group_name_H-M   'P 1'
#
loop_
_entity.id
_entity.type
_entity.pdbx_description
1 polymer ?
#
loop_
_entity_poly.entity_id
_entity_poly.type
_entity_poly.pdbx_seq_one_letter_code
_entity_poly.pdbx_strand_id
1 'polypeptide(L)' 'MVTVLKAEKVWQKKTGRPSKLSTEDQLLITLEYWREYRTYFHLGNSWGMANSSLNCITV' A
#
# COMPACT_ATOMS: atom_id res chain seq x y z
N MET A 1 0.34 -10.70 -11.95
CA MET A 1 0.43 -10.35 -10.52
C MET A 1 -0.47 -9.17 -10.16
N VAL A 2 -0.35 -8.00 -10.81
CA VAL A 2 -1.26 -6.84 -10.60
C VAL A 2 -2.75 -7.14 -10.83
N THR A 3 -3.08 -8.09 -11.72
CA THR A 3 -4.45 -8.52 -12.01
C THR A 3 -5.11 -9.25 -10.85
N VAL A 4 -4.33 -10.01 -10.07
CA VAL A 4 -4.81 -10.76 -8.91
C VAL A 4 -5.12 -9.80 -7.76
N LEU A 5 -4.23 -8.83 -7.50
CA LEU A 5 -4.46 -7.80 -6.48
C LEU A 5 -5.64 -6.89 -6.82
N LYS A 6 -5.84 -6.59 -8.11
CA LYS A 6 -7.01 -5.83 -8.56
C LYS A 6 -8.30 -6.63 -8.35
N ALA A 7 -8.27 -7.94 -8.56
CA ALA A 7 -9.39 -8.82 -8.22
C ALA A 7 -9.62 -8.85 -6.70
N GLU A 8 -8.59 -9.10 -5.89
CA GLU A 8 -8.70 -9.13 -4.42
C GLU A 8 -9.25 -7.82 -3.83
N LYS A 9 -8.82 -6.65 -4.33
CA LYS A 9 -9.40 -5.36 -3.91
C LYS A 9 -10.89 -5.21 -4.22
N VAL A 10 -11.41 -5.89 -5.25
CA VAL A 10 -12.85 -5.90 -5.56
C VAL A 10 -13.61 -6.77 -4.56
N TRP A 11 -12.98 -7.83 -4.05
CA TRP A 11 -13.54 -8.72 -3.03
C TRP A 11 -13.43 -8.16 -1.60
N GLN A 12 -12.41 -7.32 -1.35
CA GLN A 12 -12.29 -6.55 -0.11
C GLN A 12 -13.43 -5.53 -0.04
N LYS A 13 -14.56 -5.93 0.57
CA LYS A 13 -15.65 -5.02 0.95
C LYS A 13 -15.04 -3.85 1.71
N LYS A 14 -15.26 -2.64 1.20
CA LYS A 14 -14.65 -1.37 1.66
C LYS A 14 -14.78 -1.16 3.16
N THR A 15 -13.85 -1.68 3.95
CA THR A 15 -13.65 -1.28 5.34
C THR A 15 -12.52 -0.25 5.34
N GLY A 16 -12.71 0.88 4.65
CA GLY A 16 -11.69 1.94 4.62
C GLY A 16 -11.81 2.99 3.52
N ARG A 17 -11.09 4.11 3.70
CA ARG A 17 -10.96 5.23 2.75
C ARG A 17 -10.36 4.70 1.44
N PRO A 18 -10.93 5.01 0.26
CA PRO A 18 -10.35 4.58 -1.01
C PRO A 18 -8.92 5.13 -1.10
N SER A 19 -7.95 4.23 -1.16
CA SER A 19 -6.55 4.57 -1.34
C SER A 19 -6.39 5.30 -2.66
N LYS A 20 -5.88 6.54 -2.60
CA LYS A 20 -5.68 7.43 -3.76
C LYS A 20 -4.58 6.95 -4.73
N LEU A 21 -3.98 5.79 -4.46
CA LEU A 21 -2.83 5.25 -5.17
C LEU A 21 -3.23 4.22 -6.22
N SER A 22 -2.45 4.18 -7.30
CA SER A 22 -2.50 3.11 -8.28
C SER A 22 -2.11 1.78 -7.63
N THR A 23 -2.54 0.67 -8.23
CA THR A 23 -2.26 -0.65 -7.65
C THR A 23 -0.78 -1.00 -7.76
N GLU A 24 -0.09 -0.48 -8.78
CA GLU A 24 1.36 -0.60 -8.93
C GLU A 24 2.12 0.05 -7.77
N ASP A 25 1.75 1.28 -7.36
CA ASP A 25 2.44 1.99 -6.28
C ASP A 25 2.33 1.25 -4.94
N GLN A 26 1.18 0.63 -4.67
CA GLN A 26 0.98 -0.18 -3.47
C GLN A 26 1.83 -1.45 -3.47
N LEU A 27 1.99 -2.07 -4.63
CA LEU A 27 2.89 -3.21 -4.83
C LEU A 27 4.35 -2.82 -4.62
N LEU A 28 4.73 -1.65 -5.11
CA LEU A 28 6.09 -1.15 -4.95
C LEU A 28 6.40 -0.88 -3.48
N ILE A 29 5.50 -0.21 -2.77
CA ILE A 29 5.63 0.07 -1.32
C ILE A 29 5.74 -1.24 -0.52
N THR A 30 4.93 -2.24 -0.82
CA THR A 30 5.01 -3.54 -0.16
C THR A 30 6.33 -4.24 -0.47
N LEU A 31 6.80 -4.25 -1.71
CA LEU A 31 8.10 -4.84 -2.05
C LEU A 31 9.29 -4.14 -1.36
N GLU A 32 9.28 -2.80 -1.28
CA GLU A 32 10.30 -2.05 -0.55
C GLU A 32 10.28 -2.37 0.94
N TYR A 33 9.09 -2.45 1.54
CA TYR A 33 8.93 -2.85 2.94
C TYR A 33 9.50 -4.25 3.20
N TRP A 34 9.21 -5.22 2.33
CA TRP A 34 9.68 -6.60 2.48
C TRP A 34 11.20 -6.72 2.29
N ARG A 35 11.81 -5.88 1.44
CA ARG A 35 13.26 -5.91 1.19
C ARG A 35 14.08 -5.18 2.25
N GLU A 36 13.61 -4.03 2.72
CA GLU A 36 14.42 -3.13 3.57
C GLU A 36 13.90 -3.02 5.01
N TYR A 37 12.77 -3.66 5.35
CA TYR A 37 12.11 -3.57 6.67
C TYR A 37 12.01 -2.12 7.19
N ARG A 38 11.91 -1.17 6.26
CA ARG A 38 11.97 0.26 6.55
C ARG A 38 10.70 0.67 7.27
N THR A 39 10.83 1.48 8.32
CA THR A 39 9.64 1.95 9.07
C THR A 39 8.74 2.81 8.20
N TYR A 40 7.42 2.73 8.43
CA TYR A 40 6.40 3.50 7.70
C TYR A 40 6.67 5.00 7.70
N PHE A 41 7.33 5.52 8.73
CA PHE A 41 7.74 6.93 8.81
C PHE A 41 8.68 7.35 7.69
N HIS A 42 9.70 6.55 7.40
CA HIS A 42 10.65 6.85 6.34
C HIS A 42 10.05 6.63 4.95
N LEU A 43 9.23 5.59 4.78
CA LEU A 43 8.46 5.36 3.54
C LEU A 43 7.48 6.52 3.29
N GLY A 44 6.79 6.99 4.32
CA GLY A 44 5.87 8.12 4.24
C GLY A 44 6.58 9.41 3.83
N ASN A 45 7.80 9.63 4.32
CA ASN A 45 8.61 10.78 3.93
C ASN A 45 9.10 10.70 2.47
N SER A 46 9.52 9.52 1.98
CA SER A 46 9.94 9.34 0.58
C SER A 46 8.79 9.49 -0.41
N TRP A 47 7.60 8.98 -0.06
CA TRP A 47 6.43 8.96 -0.93
C TRP A 47 5.45 10.12 -0.70
N GLY A 48 5.70 10.98 0.30
CA GLY A 48 4.80 12.08 0.67
C GLY A 48 3.46 11.62 1.24
N MET A 49 3.40 10.43 1.85
CA MET A 49 2.17 9.81 2.34
C MET A 49 2.12 9.74 3.86
N ALA A 50 0.90 9.84 4.39
CA ALA A 50 0.70 9.64 5.82
C ALA A 50 0.93 8.18 6.20
N ASN A 51 1.52 7.95 7.38
CA ASN A 51 1.76 6.60 7.94
C ASN A 51 0.48 5.74 7.95
N SER A 52 -0.67 6.36 8.24
CA SER A 52 -1.96 5.66 8.25
C SER A 52 -2.35 5.11 6.87
N SER A 53 -1.98 5.81 5.78
CA SER A 53 -2.23 5.33 4.41
C SER A 53 -1.35 4.14 4.06
N LEU A 54 -0.09 4.13 4.51
CA LEU A 54 0.85 3.01 4.30
C LEU A 54 0.46 1.77 5.12
N ASN A 55 0.01 1.97 6.36
CA ASN A 55 -0.47 0.89 7.22
C ASN A 55 -1.69 0.20 6.60
N CYS A 56 -2.66 0.96 6.09
CA CYS A 56 -3.84 0.43 5.40
C CYS A 56 -3.51 -0.37 4.11
N ILE A 57 -2.31 -0.22 3.55
CA ILE A 57 -1.86 -0.97 2.37
C ILE A 57 -1.20 -2.31 2.76
N THR A 58 -0.62 -2.36 3.95
CA THR A 58 0.18 -3.49 4.43
C THR A 58 -0.57 -4.41 5.40
N VAL A 59 -1.69 -3.95 5.97
CA VAL A 59 -2.52 -4.66 6.96
C VAL A 59 -3.88 -5.09 6.40
#